data_AF-K9R0X0-F1
#
_entry.id   AF-K9R0X0-F1
#
_cell.length_a   1.000
_cell.length_b   1.000
_cell.length_c   1.000
_cell.angle_alpha   90.00
_cell.angle_beta   90.00
_cell.angle_gamma   90.00
#
_symmetry.space_group_name_H-M   'P 1'
#
loop_
_entity.id
_entity.type
_entity.pdbx_description
1 polymer ?
#
loop_
_entity_poly.entity_id
_entity_poly.type
_entity_poly.pdbx_seq_one_letter_code
_entity_poly.pdbx_strand_id
1 'polypeptide(L)' 'MNQEKKERIKACLQELSTLLYEEADKSKLTDLEGIEKTVRSQVLELVSPEIALFLSNKKQEQK' A
#
# COMPACT_ATOMS: atom_id res chain seq x y z
N MET A 1 18.47 5.51 0.22
CA MET A 1 17.97 4.33 0.96
C MET A 1 18.99 3.21 0.80
N ASN A 2 19.46 2.59 1.89
CA ASN A 2 20.40 1.46 1.80
C ASN A 2 19.68 0.18 1.33
N GLN A 3 20.47 -0.84 0.96
CA GLN A 3 19.94 -2.09 0.41
C GLN A 3 19.03 -2.81 1.40
N GLU A 4 19.44 -2.93 2.66
CA GLU A 4 18.65 -3.57 3.72
C GLU A 4 17.25 -2.94 3.87
N LYS A 5 17.16 -1.59 3.90
CA LYS A 5 15.86 -0.93 3.96
C LYS A 5 15.01 -1.24 2.72
N LYS A 6 15.61 -1.37 1.53
CA LYS A 6 14.86 -1.69 0.29
C LYS A 6 14.27 -3.08 0.37
N GLU A 7 15.03 -4.05 0.85
CA GLU A 7 14.57 -5.43 1.03
C GLU A 7 13.46 -5.51 2.07
N ARG A 8 13.59 -4.80 3.19
CA ARG A 8 12.54 -4.72 4.21
C ARG A 8 11.26 -4.11 3.66
N ILE A 9 11.34 -2.99 2.92
CA ILE A 9 10.15 -2.41 2.28
C ILE A 9 9.53 -3.40 1.29
N LYS A 10 10.34 -4.10 0.50
CA LYS A 10 9.84 -5.11 -0.45
C LYS A 10 9.11 -6.25 0.27
N ALA A 11 9.65 -6.75 1.38
CA ALA A 11 9.00 -7.80 2.18
C ALA A 11 7.65 -7.32 2.72
N CYS A 12 7.59 -6.12 3.31
CA CYS A 12 6.34 -5.52 3.77
C CYS A 12 5.32 -5.34 2.63
N LEU A 13 5.78 -4.91 1.45
CA LEU A 13 4.90 -4.78 0.28
C LEU A 13 4.38 -6.14 -0.21
N GLN A 14 5.16 -7.21 -0.15
CA GLN A 14 4.68 -8.55 -0.52
C GLN A 14 3.60 -9.06 0.44
N GLU A 15 3.79 -8.87 1.74
CA GLU A 15 2.80 -9.23 2.75
C GLU A 15 1.50 -8.43 2.56
N LEU A 16 1.63 -7.10 2.45
CA LEU A 16 0.48 -6.21 2.19
C LEU A 16 -0.23 -6.58 0.88
N SER A 17 0.51 -6.84 -0.20
CA SER A 17 -0.07 -7.22 -1.49
C SER A 17 -0.84 -8.54 -1.41
N THR A 18 -0.40 -9.47 -0.58
CA THR A 18 -1.10 -10.75 -0.37
C THR A 18 -2.47 -10.51 0.27
N LEU A 19 -2.50 -9.74 1.35
CA LEU A 19 -3.74 -9.38 2.05
C LEU A 19 -4.69 -8.58 1.15
N LEU A 20 -4.17 -7.57 0.44
CA LEU A 20 -4.98 -6.77 -0.48
C LEU A 20 -5.49 -7.59 -1.66
N TYR A 21 -4.72 -8.58 -2.13
CA TYR A 21 -5.20 -9.49 -3.15
C TYR A 21 -6.39 -10.29 -2.62
N GLU A 22 -6.31 -10.91 -1.43
CA GLU A 22 -7.40 -11.71 -0.85
C GLU A 22 -8.74 -10.96 -0.80
N GLU A 23 -8.71 -9.68 -0.44
CA GLU A 23 -9.91 -8.81 -0.37
C GLU A 23 -10.34 -8.23 -1.74
N ALA A 24 -9.50 -8.34 -2.78
CA ALA A 24 -9.81 -7.79 -4.09
C ALA A 24 -10.89 -8.58 -4.84
N ASP A 25 -11.79 -7.85 -5.50
CA ASP A 25 -12.75 -8.43 -6.43
C ASP A 25 -12.03 -8.98 -7.67
N LYS A 26 -11.90 -10.31 -7.73
CA LYS A 26 -11.18 -11.02 -8.80
C LYS A 26 -11.77 -10.79 -10.18
N SER A 27 -13.06 -10.45 -10.27
CA SER A 27 -13.70 -10.16 -11.55
C SER A 27 -13.13 -8.91 -12.23
N LYS A 28 -12.49 -8.02 -11.46
CA LYS A 28 -11.84 -6.79 -11.94
C LYS A 28 -10.37 -6.99 -12.30
N LEU A 29 -9.78 -8.17 -12.08
CA LEU A 29 -8.35 -8.43 -12.31
C LEU A 29 -8.09 -9.13 -13.66
N THR A 30 -8.89 -8.81 -14.67
CA THR A 30 -8.88 -9.46 -15.99
C THR A 30 -7.91 -8.85 -16.97
N ASP A 31 -7.64 -7.55 -16.83
CA ASP A 31 -6.83 -6.75 -17.74
C ASP A 31 -6.09 -5.64 -16.97
N LEU A 32 -5.21 -4.93 -17.66
CA LEU A 32 -4.37 -3.91 -17.05
C LEU A 32 -5.16 -2.73 -16.49
N GLU A 33 -6.29 -2.36 -17.12
CA GLU A 33 -7.13 -1.27 -16.64
C GLU A 33 -7.82 -1.67 -15.33
N GLY A 34 -8.38 -2.88 -15.29
CA GLY A 34 -9.02 -3.43 -14.09
C GLY A 34 -8.04 -3.59 -12.91
N ILE A 35 -6.82 -4.08 -13.19
CA ILE A 35 -5.74 -4.17 -12.20
C ILE A 35 -5.38 -2.77 -11.69
N GLU A 36 -5.16 -1.80 -12.58
CA GLU A 36 -4.80 -0.43 -12.20
C GLU A 36 -5.86 0.22 -11.31
N LYS A 37 -7.14 0.15 -11.72
CA LYS A 37 -8.27 0.67 -10.94
C LYS A 37 -8.32 0.04 -9.56
N THR A 38 -8.16 -1.28 -9.46
CA THR A 38 -8.17 -2.00 -8.18
C THR A 38 -7.03 -1.55 -7.27
N VAL A 39 -5.80 -1.50 -7.80
CA VAL A 39 -4.63 -1.01 -7.05
C VAL A 39 -4.83 0.42 -6.58
N ARG A 40 -5.29 1.31 -7.45
CA ARG A 40 -5.54 2.72 -7.12
C ARG A 40 -6.55 2.87 -5.99
N SER A 41 -7.69 2.17 -6.07
CA SER A 41 -8.70 2.20 -5.02
C SER A 41 -8.15 1.72 -3.68
N GLN A 42 -7.47 0.58 -3.65
CA GLN A 42 -6.89 0.03 -2.42
C GLN A 42 -5.84 0.96 -1.81
N VAL A 43 -5.00 1.59 -2.65
CA VAL A 43 -4.02 2.57 -2.15
C VAL A 43 -4.72 3.78 -1.54
N LEU A 44 -5.73 4.34 -2.22
CA LEU A 44 -6.44 5.52 -1.73
C LEU A 44 -7.22 5.26 -0.44
N GLU A 45 -7.85 4.09 -0.33
CA GLU A 45 -8.75 3.77 0.78
C GLU A 45 -8.01 3.19 2.00
N LEU A 46 -6.97 2.39 1.79
CA LEU A 46 -6.35 1.60 2.86
C LEU A 46 -4.91 2.01 3.17
N VAL A 47 -4.12 2.40 2.16
CA VAL A 47 -2.67 2.62 2.33
C VAL A 47 -2.34 4.10 2.60
N SER A 48 -2.87 5.00 1.77
CA SER A 48 -2.58 6.44 1.87
C SER A 48 -2.99 7.06 3.22
N PRO A 49 -4.15 6.73 3.82
CA PRO A 49 -4.53 7.28 5.11
C PRO A 49 -3.54 6.93 6.23
N GLU A 50 -3.07 5.68 6.28
CA GLU A 50 -2.12 5.22 7.30
C GLU A 50 -0.76 5.93 7.17
N ILE A 51 -0.27 6.10 5.94
CA ILE A 51 0.97 6.85 5.68
C ILE A 51 0.79 8.31 6.09
N ALA A 52 -0.34 8.94 5.72
CA ALA A 52 -0.61 10.33 6.04
C ALA A 52 -0.71 10.56 7.56
N LEU A 53 -1.41 9.67 8.28
CA LEU A 53 -1.56 9.72 9.73
C LEU A 53 -0.20 9.55 10.42
N PHE A 54 0.59 8.56 10.00
CA PHE A 54 1.93 8.34 10.55
C PHE A 54 2.80 9.60 10.43
N LEU A 55 2.84 10.22 9.24
CA LEU A 55 3.62 11.44 9.01
C LEU A 55 3.08 12.64 9.80
N SER A 56 1.76 12.77 9.94
CA SER A 56 1.12 13.81 10.75
C SER A 56 1.55 13.69 12.23
N ASN A 57 1.51 12.49 12.78
CA ASN A 57 1.92 12.22 14.17
C ASN A 57 3.42 12.53 14.35
N LYS A 58 4.28 12.14 13.41
CA LYS A 58 5.72 12.49 13.46
C LYS A 58 5.98 13.99 13.42
N LYS A 59 5.15 14.76 12.73
CA LYS A 59 5.23 16.23 12.75
C LYS A 59 4.82 16.81 14.10
N GLN A 60 3.86 16.21 14.80
CA GLN A 60 3.44 16.66 16.13
C GLN A 60 4.47 16.36 17.21
N GLU A 61 5.14 15.20 17.17
CA GLU A 61 6.22 14.83 18.09
C GLU A 61 7.44 15.78 18.04
N GLN A 62 7.60 16.50 16.92
CA GLN A 62 8.71 17.43 16.69
C GLN A 62 8.39 18.87 17.11
N LYS A 63 7.19 19.13 17.63
CA LYS A 63 6.77 20.43 18.17
C LYS A 63 6.87 20.43 19.70
#